data_AF-A0A1G5CDQ8-F1
#
_entry.id   AF-A0A1G5CDQ8-F1
#
_cell.length_a   1.000
_cell.length_b   1.000
_cell.length_c   1.000
_cell.angle_alpha   90.00
_cell.angle_beta   90.00
_cell.angle_gamma   90.00
#
_symmetry.space_group_name_H-M   'P 1'
#
loop_
_entity.id
_entity.type
_entity.pdbx_description
1 polymer ?
#
loop_
_entity_poly.entity_id
_entity_poly.type
_entity_poly.pdbx_seq_one_letter_code
_entity_poly.pdbx_strand_id
1 'polypeptide(L)'
;MKKILYLLKFKNNYNNVFKIGITKNLKQRIYCLENATSLRIDYYNSSVITHDETSKINLLEKNLLEITMKWKTKWTPESNFSGMHEVRYIEAFSVVEKFLGDQDKYGIIYKSYSGIDVCGQYFKKGIPKVYFPIDKTIKGISPILKNDINDYCIENNIAYREILNTALYNYAIKIGINRVDDVAIEGYDNFYKI
;
A
#
# COMPACT_ATOMS: atom_id res chain seq x y z
N MET A 1 9.60 -7.54 -12.35
CA MET A 1 9.34 -6.72 -11.13
C MET A 1 10.30 -7.12 -10.02
N LYS A 2 10.92 -6.15 -9.36
CA LYS A 2 11.74 -6.40 -8.17
C LYS A 2 10.86 -6.89 -7.03
N LYS A 3 11.40 -7.80 -6.21
CA LYS A 3 10.72 -8.26 -5.01
C LYS A 3 10.76 -7.15 -3.96
N ILE A 4 9.65 -6.91 -3.29
CA ILE A 4 9.50 -5.94 -2.21
C ILE A 4 9.06 -6.66 -0.94
N LEU A 5 9.33 -6.05 0.21
CA LEU A 5 8.72 -6.40 1.48
C LEU A 5 7.57 -5.44 1.76
N TYR A 6 6.45 -5.95 2.27
CA TYR A 6 5.32 -5.15 2.71
C TYR A 6 5.03 -5.42 4.18
N LEU A 7 4.56 -4.37 4.85
CA LEU A 7 3.99 -4.40 6.19
C LEU A 7 2.55 -3.90 6.06
N LEU A 8 1.59 -4.83 5.96
CA LEU A 8 0.18 -4.48 5.73
C LEU A 8 -0.58 -4.46 7.05
N LYS A 9 -1.05 -3.28 7.44
CA LYS A 9 -2.03 -3.09 8.51
C LYS A 9 -3.44 -3.25 7.93
N PHE A 10 -4.38 -3.70 8.76
CA PHE A 10 -5.77 -3.87 8.36
C PHE A 10 -6.63 -2.72 8.91
N LYS A 11 -7.66 -2.31 8.16
CA LYS A 11 -8.69 -1.34 8.57
C LYS A 11 -9.63 -1.99 9.57
N ASN A 12 -10.07 -1.18 10.53
CA ASN A 12 -10.86 -1.55 11.70
C ASN A 12 -10.08 -2.47 12.66
N ASN A 13 -10.12 -2.14 13.95
CA ASN A 13 -9.41 -2.80 15.05
C ASN A 13 -9.83 -4.26 15.32
N TYR A 14 -10.50 -4.93 14.38
CA TYR A 14 -10.75 -6.35 14.48
C TYR A 14 -9.40 -7.08 14.45
N ASN A 15 -8.96 -7.45 15.65
CA ASN A 15 -7.80 -8.27 16.01
C ASN A 15 -6.46 -7.55 16.21
N ASN A 16 -6.33 -6.24 15.95
CA ASN A 16 -5.07 -5.50 16.13
C ASN A 16 -3.88 -6.27 15.52
N VAL A 17 -3.97 -6.63 14.24
CA VAL A 17 -2.95 -7.40 13.55
C VAL A 17 -2.37 -6.65 12.36
N PHE A 18 -1.18 -7.07 11.94
CA PHE A 18 -0.59 -6.70 10.66
C PHE A 18 0.09 -7.91 10.02
N LYS A 19 0.33 -7.83 8.73
CA LYS A 19 0.97 -8.88 7.95
C LYS A 19 2.33 -8.42 7.44
N ILE A 20 3.35 -9.21 7.76
CA ILE A 20 4.67 -9.11 7.13
C ILE A 20 4.66 -10.01 5.90
N GLY A 21 5.32 -9.62 4.83
CA GLY A 21 5.59 -10.57 3.74
C GLY A 21 6.27 -9.94 2.55
N ILE A 22 6.67 -10.79 1.62
CA ILE A 22 7.30 -10.37 0.36
C ILE A 22 6.42 -10.67 -0.85
N THR A 23 6.57 -9.87 -1.90
CA THR A 23 5.89 -10.11 -3.17
C THR A 23 6.62 -9.47 -4.35
N LYS A 24 6.37 -9.97 -5.55
CA LYS A 24 6.67 -9.27 -6.81
C LYS A 24 5.43 -8.54 -7.37
N ASN A 25 4.24 -8.81 -6.83
CA ASN A 25 2.96 -8.24 -7.26
C ASN A 25 2.11 -7.92 -6.03
N LEU A 26 2.17 -6.66 -5.59
CA LEU A 26 1.49 -6.22 -4.37
C LEU A 26 -0.03 -6.19 -4.53
N LYS A 27 -0.51 -5.71 -5.69
CA LYS A 27 -1.92 -5.69 -6.06
C LYS A 27 -2.58 -7.06 -5.91
N GLN A 28 -2.01 -8.07 -6.57
CA GLN A 28 -2.56 -9.42 -6.50
C GLN A 28 -2.51 -9.99 -5.08
N ARG A 29 -1.42 -9.71 -4.34
CA ARG A 29 -1.28 -10.19 -2.96
C ARG A 29 -2.35 -9.59 -2.04
N ILE A 30 -2.59 -8.28 -2.14
CA ILE A 30 -3.63 -7.58 -1.39
C ILE A 30 -5.01 -8.13 -1.75
N TYR A 31 -5.32 -8.26 -3.05
CA TYR A 31 -6.59 -8.84 -3.50
C TYR A 31 -6.85 -10.24 -2.93
N CYS A 32 -5.86 -11.13 -2.99
CA CYS A 32 -5.99 -12.47 -2.42
C CYS A 32 -6.18 -12.44 -0.89
N LEU A 33 -5.47 -11.55 -0.20
CA LEU A 33 -5.54 -11.43 1.25
C LEU A 33 -6.90 -10.90 1.71
N GLU A 34 -7.40 -9.82 1.10
CA GLU A 34 -8.71 -9.26 1.45
C GLU A 34 -9.84 -10.26 1.21
N ASN A 35 -9.78 -11.02 0.10
CA ASN A 35 -10.78 -12.04 -0.19
C ASN A 35 -10.72 -13.25 0.76
N ALA A 36 -9.53 -13.64 1.21
CA ALA A 36 -9.39 -14.80 2.08
C ALA A 36 -9.74 -14.49 3.55
N THR A 37 -9.57 -13.24 3.96
CA THR A 37 -9.67 -12.83 5.37
C THR A 37 -10.89 -11.99 5.68
N SER A 38 -11.56 -11.46 4.65
CA SER A 38 -12.59 -10.43 4.77
C SER A 38 -12.10 -9.13 5.45
N LEU A 39 -10.80 -9.01 5.75
CA LEU A 39 -10.19 -7.81 6.30
C LEU A 39 -9.77 -6.87 5.17
N ARG A 40 -10.01 -5.57 5.37
CA ARG A 40 -9.56 -4.54 4.42
C ARG A 40 -8.18 -4.05 4.79
N ILE A 41 -7.34 -3.71 3.80
CA ILE A 41 -6.02 -3.13 4.05
C ILE A 41 -6.14 -1.65 4.38
N ASP A 42 -5.42 -1.23 5.43
CA ASP A 42 -5.15 0.17 5.69
C ASP A 42 -3.96 0.61 4.85
N TYR A 43 -4.25 1.04 3.63
CA TYR A 43 -3.24 1.50 2.69
C TYR A 43 -2.45 2.70 3.21
N TYR A 44 -2.94 3.48 4.18
CA TYR A 44 -2.25 4.67 4.69
C TYR A 44 -1.20 4.28 5.74
N ASN A 45 -1.59 3.45 6.71
CA ASN A 45 -0.71 3.06 7.81
C ASN A 45 0.17 1.83 7.50
N SER A 46 0.06 1.28 6.30
CA SER A 46 0.89 0.19 5.78
C SER A 46 2.17 0.74 5.14
N SER A 47 3.19 -0.11 5.00
CA SER A 47 4.50 0.30 4.48
C SER A 47 5.05 -0.69 3.46
N VAL A 48 5.90 -0.19 2.56
CA VAL A 48 6.70 -1.00 1.64
C VAL A 48 8.17 -0.73 1.88
N ILE A 49 8.97 -1.79 1.90
CA ILE A 49 10.43 -1.73 2.01
C ILE A 49 11.04 -2.36 0.76
N THR A 50 11.99 -1.64 0.14
CA THR A 50 12.67 -2.07 -1.08
C THR A 50 14.20 -2.04 -0.93
N HIS A 51 14.84 -2.90 -1.71
CA HIS A 51 16.28 -2.98 -1.86
C HIS A 51 16.58 -3.43 -3.29
N ASP A 52 17.77 -3.13 -3.81
CA ASP A 52 18.15 -3.54 -5.16
C ASP A 52 18.33 -5.04 -5.31
N GLU A 53 18.93 -5.63 -4.29
CA GLU A 53 19.16 -7.06 -4.18
C GLU A 53 17.97 -7.78 -3.54
N THR A 54 17.44 -8.78 -4.24
CA THR A 54 16.35 -9.63 -3.75
C THR A 54 16.77 -10.48 -2.54
N SER A 55 18.05 -10.86 -2.45
CA SER A 55 18.62 -11.56 -1.29
C SER A 55 18.45 -10.76 0.01
N LYS A 56 18.69 -9.45 -0.04
CA LYS A 56 18.55 -8.54 1.11
C LYS A 56 17.10 -8.39 1.57
N ILE A 57 16.14 -8.44 0.64
CA ILE A 57 14.70 -8.46 0.97
C ILE A 57 14.29 -9.78 1.62
N ASN A 58 14.77 -10.93 1.10
CA ASN A 58 14.47 -12.22 1.72
C ASN A 58 15.10 -12.33 3.13
N LEU A 59 16.33 -11.84 3.30
CA LEU A 59 16.99 -11.82 4.61
C LEU A 59 16.23 -10.93 5.60
N LEU A 60 15.79 -9.75 5.15
CA LEU A 60 14.99 -8.85 5.97
C LEU A 60 13.69 -9.51 6.42
N GLU A 61 12.94 -10.14 5.50
CA GLU A 61 11.71 -10.86 5.84
C GLU A 61 11.97 -11.92 6.91
N LYS A 62 12.99 -12.77 6.71
CA LYS A 62 13.35 -13.83 7.66
C LYS A 62 13.64 -13.24 9.05
N ASN A 63 14.45 -12.19 9.11
CA ASN A 63 14.80 -11.53 10.37
C ASN A 63 13.56 -10.94 11.05
N LEU A 64 12.71 -10.24 10.30
CA LEU A 64 11.48 -9.65 10.83
C LEU A 64 10.53 -10.73 11.36
N LEU A 65 10.37 -11.85 10.64
CA LEU A 65 9.52 -12.95 11.09
C LEU A 65 10.05 -13.64 12.36
N GLU A 66 11.37 -13.75 12.49
CA GLU A 66 12.07 -14.34 13.65
C GLU A 66 11.94 -13.45 14.88
N ILE A 67 12.32 -12.17 14.78
CA ILE A 67 12.27 -11.25 15.94
C ILE A 67 10.84 -11.01 16.42
N THR A 68 9.85 -11.17 15.53
CA THR A 68 8.43 -11.00 15.88
C THR A 68 7.73 -12.32 16.26
N MET A 69 8.44 -13.43 16.37
CA MET A 69 7.83 -14.76 16.52
C MET A 69 6.91 -14.87 17.76
N LYS A 70 7.25 -14.20 18.87
CA LYS A 70 6.42 -14.22 20.09
C LYS A 70 5.06 -13.52 19.95
N TRP A 71 4.86 -12.69 18.92
CA TRP A 71 3.59 -12.03 18.60
C TRP A 71 2.85 -12.70 17.44
N LYS A 72 3.24 -13.91 17.06
CA LYS A 72 2.52 -14.69 16.05
C LYS A 72 1.07 -14.87 16.49
N THR A 73 0.15 -14.53 15.59
CA THR A 73 -1.28 -14.58 15.90
C THR A 73 -1.78 -16.01 15.99
N LYS A 74 -2.72 -16.25 16.90
CA LYS A 74 -3.55 -17.47 16.90
C LYS A 74 -4.80 -17.33 16.01
N TRP A 75 -4.96 -16.18 15.36
CA TRP A 75 -6.08 -15.88 14.48
C TRP A 75 -6.19 -16.92 13.36
N THR A 76 -7.38 -17.51 13.28
CA THR A 76 -7.78 -18.45 12.24
C THR A 76 -8.76 -17.73 11.30
N PRO A 77 -8.33 -17.31 10.10
CA PRO A 77 -9.23 -16.78 9.08
C PRO A 77 -10.26 -17.83 8.65
N GLU A 78 -11.38 -17.39 8.08
CA GLU A 78 -12.42 -18.28 7.52
C GLU A 78 -11.88 -19.16 6.39
N SER A 79 -10.83 -18.71 5.70
CA SER A 79 -10.16 -19.49 4.66
C SER A 79 -8.65 -19.46 4.81
N ASN A 80 -8.02 -20.60 4.56
CA ASN A 80 -6.56 -20.72 4.56
C ASN A 80 -5.97 -19.89 3.41
N PHE A 81 -4.97 -19.07 3.72
CA PHE A 81 -4.21 -18.34 2.71
C PHE A 81 -2.70 -18.48 2.90
N SER A 82 -1.97 -18.36 1.79
CA SER A 82 -0.51 -18.42 1.79
C SER A 82 0.08 -17.31 2.66
N GLY A 83 0.95 -17.69 3.60
CA GLY A 83 1.61 -16.75 4.51
C GLY A 83 0.77 -16.38 5.74
N MET A 84 -0.18 -17.21 6.14
CA MET A 84 -0.94 -17.03 7.39
C MET A 84 -0.03 -16.95 8.62
N HIS A 85 1.08 -17.69 8.61
CA HIS A 85 2.09 -17.65 9.68
C HIS A 85 2.92 -16.36 9.74
N GLU A 86 2.71 -15.43 8.82
CA GLU A 86 3.40 -14.14 8.74
C GLU A 86 2.58 -13.01 9.38
N VAL A 87 1.38 -13.31 9.89
CA VAL A 87 0.52 -12.36 10.60
C VAL A 87 0.99 -12.22 12.06
N ARG A 88 1.03 -10.99 12.55
CA ARG A 88 1.51 -10.60 13.89
C ARG A 88 0.51 -9.67 14.56
N TYR A 89 0.46 -9.72 15.89
CA TYR A 89 -0.23 -8.67 16.64
C TYR A 89 0.52 -7.34 16.53
N ILE A 90 -0.22 -6.22 16.57
CA ILE A 90 0.26 -4.88 16.26
C ILE A 90 1.34 -4.38 17.21
N GLU A 91 1.42 -4.92 18.42
CA GLU A 91 2.44 -4.58 19.41
C GLU A 91 3.85 -4.89 18.89
N ALA A 92 3.98 -5.90 18.01
CA ALA A 92 5.25 -6.24 17.36
C ALA A 92 5.73 -5.16 16.39
N PHE A 93 4.85 -4.24 15.96
CA PHE A 93 5.18 -3.23 14.95
C PHE A 93 6.28 -2.29 15.44
N SER A 94 6.25 -1.89 16.72
CA SER A 94 7.30 -1.05 17.35
C SER A 94 8.69 -1.69 17.26
N VAL A 95 8.76 -3.02 17.37
CA VAL A 95 10.00 -3.78 17.26
C VAL A 95 10.47 -3.88 15.81
N VAL A 96 9.54 -4.02 14.87
CA VAL A 96 9.83 -3.96 13.43
C VAL A 96 10.38 -2.58 13.05
N GLU A 97 9.74 -1.49 13.48
CA GLU A 97 10.19 -0.13 13.19
C GLU A 97 11.58 0.14 13.74
N LYS A 98 11.84 -0.25 15.00
CA LYS A 98 13.17 -0.13 15.60
C LYS A 98 14.22 -0.94 14.83
N PHE A 99 13.91 -2.20 14.49
CA PHE A 99 14.83 -3.06 13.74
C PHE A 99 15.15 -2.48 12.36
N LEU A 100 14.15 -1.93 11.66
CA LEU A 100 14.33 -1.27 10.36
C LEU A 100 15.22 -0.03 10.48
N GLY A 101 15.00 0.81 11.50
CA GLY A 101 15.83 2.00 11.75
C GLY A 101 17.28 1.67 12.12
N ASP A 102 17.52 0.50 12.71
CA ASP A 102 18.88 0.05 13.04
C ASP A 102 19.64 -0.53 11.83
N GLN A 103 18.99 -0.84 10.69
CA GLN A 103 19.65 -1.48 9.54
C GLN A 103 20.78 -0.63 8.93
N ASP A 104 20.63 0.69 8.94
CA ASP A 104 21.64 1.61 8.41
C ASP A 104 22.96 1.51 9.18
N LYS A 105 22.90 1.20 10.48
CA LYS A 105 24.08 0.97 11.33
C LYS A 105 24.87 -0.29 10.93
N TYR A 106 24.22 -1.23 10.26
CA TYR A 106 24.82 -2.46 9.73
C TYR A 106 25.25 -2.32 8.26
N GLY A 107 25.20 -1.11 7.69
CA GLY A 107 25.60 -0.83 6.31
C GLY A 107 24.62 -1.34 5.25
N ILE A 108 23.40 -1.70 5.64
CA ILE A 108 22.35 -2.12 4.70
C ILE A 108 21.29 -1.02 4.63
N ILE A 109 21.28 -0.30 3.52
CA ILE A 109 20.37 0.83 3.30
C ILE A 109 19.11 0.36 2.58
N TYR A 110 18.03 0.19 3.33
CA TYR A 110 16.72 -0.10 2.78
C TYR A 110 15.97 1.19 2.45
N LYS A 111 15.15 1.17 1.39
CA LYS A 111 14.22 2.27 1.11
C LYS A 111 12.85 1.95 1.68
N SER A 112 12.40 2.72 2.67
CA SER A 112 11.07 2.60 3.26
C SER A 112 10.11 3.61 2.65
N TYR A 113 8.87 3.17 2.42
CA TYR A 113 7.78 3.98 1.92
C TYR A 113 6.58 3.79 2.85
N SER A 114 6.09 4.87 3.42
CA SER A 114 4.80 4.91 4.13
C SER A 114 3.68 5.06 3.11
N GLY A 115 2.60 4.32 3.31
CA GLY A 115 1.52 4.25 2.33
C GLY A 115 1.78 3.22 1.23
N ILE A 116 0.72 2.54 0.80
CA ILE A 116 0.76 1.56 -0.27
C ILE A 116 0.29 2.18 -1.59
N ASP A 117 1.21 2.27 -2.55
CA ASP A 117 0.91 2.35 -3.98
C ASP A 117 0.63 0.94 -4.53
N VAL A 118 -0.64 0.61 -4.72
CA VAL A 118 -1.09 -0.68 -5.27
C VAL A 118 -0.69 -0.85 -6.73
N CYS A 119 -0.48 0.25 -7.46
CA CYS A 119 0.02 0.22 -8.83
C CYS A 119 1.50 -0.17 -8.92
N GLY A 120 2.21 -0.25 -7.78
CA GLY A 120 3.44 -1.01 -7.65
C GLY A 120 4.69 -0.32 -8.23
N GLN A 121 4.68 1.00 -8.41
CA GLN A 121 5.82 1.73 -8.99
C GLN A 121 6.83 2.19 -7.91
N TYR A 122 7.39 1.25 -7.16
CA TYR A 122 8.44 1.53 -6.16
C TYR A 122 9.83 1.48 -6.83
N PHE A 123 10.24 2.55 -7.51
CA PHE A 123 11.52 2.62 -8.24
C PHE A 123 12.47 3.67 -7.65
N LYS A 124 13.78 3.47 -7.90
CA LYS A 124 14.93 4.19 -7.31
C LYS A 124 14.86 5.73 -7.24
N LYS A 125 13.97 6.40 -7.97
CA LYS A 125 13.79 7.86 -8.01
C LYS A 125 12.31 8.29 -8.12
N GLY A 126 11.37 7.35 -8.07
CA GLY A 126 9.96 7.61 -8.30
C GLY A 126 9.16 7.46 -7.02
N ILE A 127 8.52 8.56 -6.64
CA ILE A 127 7.52 8.67 -5.58
C ILE A 127 6.45 7.58 -5.77
N PRO A 128 6.06 6.81 -4.74
CA PRO A 128 4.87 5.97 -4.82
C PRO A 128 3.69 6.85 -5.20
N LYS A 129 3.00 6.55 -6.30
CA LYS A 129 1.85 7.35 -6.76
C LYS A 129 0.64 7.01 -5.89
N VAL A 130 0.69 7.43 -4.63
CA VAL A 130 -0.47 7.43 -3.75
C VAL A 130 -1.34 8.57 -4.23
N TYR A 131 -2.33 8.27 -5.06
CA TYR A 131 -3.67 8.84 -5.01
C TYR A 131 -4.50 7.95 -5.93
N PHE A 132 -5.29 7.09 -5.29
CA PHE A 132 -6.25 6.15 -5.89
C PHE A 132 -5.65 4.95 -6.62
N PRO A 133 -5.63 3.76 -5.97
CA PRO A 133 -5.69 2.53 -6.73
C PRO A 133 -7.10 2.45 -7.35
N ILE A 134 -7.25 2.93 -8.58
CA ILE A 134 -8.38 2.53 -9.42
C ILE A 134 -8.08 1.08 -9.82
N ASP A 135 -8.33 0.17 -8.89
CA ASP A 135 -8.01 -1.24 -9.05
C ASP A 135 -8.99 -1.96 -9.98
N LYS A 136 -10.13 -1.32 -10.24
CA LYS A 136 -11.11 -1.70 -11.25
C LYS A 136 -10.99 -0.74 -12.43
N THR A 137 -10.72 -1.26 -13.62
CA THR A 137 -11.19 -0.61 -14.85
C THR A 137 -12.65 -0.24 -14.60
N ILE A 138 -13.03 1.04 -14.68
CA ILE A 138 -14.44 1.42 -14.58
C ILE A 138 -15.10 0.84 -15.84
N LYS A 139 -15.65 -0.37 -15.72
CA LYS A 139 -16.30 -1.10 -16.81
C LYS A 139 -17.63 -0.48 -17.25
N GLY A 140 -17.99 0.68 -16.71
CA GLY A 140 -19.31 1.31 -16.87
C GLY A 140 -19.27 2.79 -17.20
N ILE A 141 -18.14 3.35 -17.67
CA ILE A 141 -18.19 4.69 -18.29
C ILE A 141 -18.77 4.52 -19.69
N SER A 142 -19.85 5.25 -19.97
CA SER A 142 -20.41 5.34 -21.32
C SER A 142 -19.28 5.64 -22.32
N PRO A 143 -19.18 4.93 -23.46
CA PRO A 143 -18.15 5.20 -24.46
C PRO A 143 -18.15 6.66 -24.93
N ILE A 144 -19.33 7.30 -24.99
CA ILE A 144 -19.48 8.71 -25.36
C ILE A 144 -18.83 9.59 -24.29
N LEU A 145 -19.22 9.42 -23.02
CA LEU A 145 -18.67 10.18 -21.90
C LEU A 145 -17.14 9.98 -21.75
N LYS A 146 -16.65 8.78 -22.03
CA LYS A 146 -15.21 8.49 -22.02
C LYS A 146 -14.48 9.28 -23.10
N ASN A 147 -15.06 9.37 -24.30
CA ASN A 147 -14.47 10.13 -25.40
C ASN A 147 -14.49 11.63 -25.11
N ASP A 148 -15.62 12.18 -24.64
CA ASP A 148 -15.74 13.60 -24.28
C ASP A 148 -14.69 14.02 -23.23
N ILE A 149 -14.48 13.17 -22.21
CA ILE A 149 -13.47 13.44 -21.18
C ILE A 149 -12.05 13.29 -21.75
N ASN A 150 -11.79 12.33 -22.63
CA ASN A 150 -10.48 12.17 -23.27
C ASN A 150 -10.13 13.36 -24.15
N ASP A 151 -11.09 13.85 -24.94
CA ASP A 151 -10.89 14.98 -25.84
C ASP A 151 -10.57 16.25 -25.02
N TYR A 152 -11.35 16.50 -23.96
CA TYR A 152 -11.05 17.55 -23.00
C TYR A 152 -9.65 17.41 -22.37
N CYS A 153 -9.25 16.19 -22.00
CA CYS A 153 -7.91 15.94 -21.45
C CYS A 153 -6.80 16.26 -22.44
N ILE A 154 -6.98 15.89 -23.72
CA ILE A 154 -6.01 16.15 -24.79
C ILE A 154 -5.88 17.66 -25.03
N GLU A 155 -7.00 18.36 -25.13
CA GLU A 155 -7.04 19.82 -25.34
C GLU A 155 -6.35 20.60 -24.22
N ASN A 156 -6.48 20.13 -22.98
CA ASN A 156 -5.97 20.83 -21.80
C ASN A 156 -4.63 20.27 -21.28
N ASN A 157 -4.03 19.29 -21.97
CA ASN A 157 -2.81 18.60 -21.54
C ASN A 157 -2.90 18.03 -20.10
N ILE A 158 -4.06 17.46 -19.76
CA ILE A 158 -4.35 16.84 -18.46
C ILE A 158 -4.30 15.32 -18.63
N ALA A 159 -3.78 14.59 -17.64
CA ALA A 159 -3.86 13.14 -17.70
C ALA A 159 -5.29 12.68 -17.36
N TYR A 160 -5.92 11.85 -18.20
CA TYR A 160 -7.26 11.28 -17.96
C TYR A 160 -7.47 10.70 -16.55
N ARG A 161 -6.40 10.13 -15.97
CA ARG A 161 -6.41 9.59 -14.60
C ARG A 161 -6.66 10.68 -13.55
N GLU A 162 -6.20 11.90 -13.74
CA GLU A 162 -6.35 13.01 -12.80
C GLU A 162 -7.82 13.47 -12.70
N ILE A 163 -8.51 13.57 -13.83
CA ILE A 163 -9.95 13.84 -13.85
C ILE A 163 -10.73 12.73 -13.12
N LEU A 164 -10.37 11.48 -13.39
CA LEU A 164 -11.05 10.32 -12.81
C LEU A 164 -10.84 10.24 -11.29
N ASN A 165 -9.63 10.53 -10.83
CA ASN A 165 -9.30 10.64 -9.41
C ASN A 165 -10.09 11.76 -8.72
N THR A 166 -10.18 12.94 -9.34
CA THR A 166 -10.91 14.10 -8.82
C THR A 166 -12.41 13.81 -8.73
N ALA A 167 -13.00 13.19 -9.76
CA ALA A 167 -14.40 12.80 -9.76
C ALA A 167 -14.71 11.78 -8.64
N LEU A 168 -13.84 10.78 -8.45
CA LEU A 168 -13.98 9.80 -7.37
C LEU A 168 -13.84 10.43 -5.99
N TYR A 169 -12.93 11.40 -5.84
CA TYR A 169 -12.75 12.15 -4.61
C TYR A 169 -13.99 12.95 -4.24
N ASN A 170 -14.49 13.78 -5.17
CA ASN A 170 -15.69 14.59 -4.97
C ASN A 170 -16.91 13.72 -4.64
N TYR A 171 -17.03 12.56 -5.31
CA TYR A 171 -18.08 11.59 -4.99
C TYR A 171 -17.92 11.00 -3.59
N ALA A 172 -16.69 10.65 -3.18
CA ALA A 172 -16.40 10.13 -1.84
C ALA A 172 -16.78 11.12 -0.73
N ILE A 173 -16.44 12.40 -0.89
CA ILE A 173 -16.86 13.47 0.04
C ILE A 173 -18.39 13.55 0.09
N LYS A 174 -19.05 13.57 -1.07
CA LYS A 174 -20.51 13.67 -1.17
C LYS A 174 -21.24 12.55 -0.43
N ILE A 175 -20.68 11.35 -0.38
CA ILE A 175 -21.24 10.21 0.35
C ILE A 175 -20.77 10.13 1.82
N GLY A 176 -20.16 11.19 2.34
CA GLY A 176 -19.76 11.30 3.75
C GLY A 176 -18.44 10.65 4.11
N ILE A 177 -17.61 10.27 3.13
CA ILE A 177 -16.24 9.79 3.41
C ILE A 177 -15.36 11.03 3.62
N ASN A 178 -15.29 11.50 4.86
CA ASN A 178 -14.39 12.59 5.25
C ASN A 178 -12.93 12.16 5.02
N ARG A 179 -12.26 12.79 4.05
CA ARG A 179 -10.82 12.73 3.88
C ARG A 179 -10.31 14.14 4.07
N VAL A 180 -9.38 14.32 5.00
CA VAL A 180 -8.76 15.63 5.23
C VAL A 180 -7.99 15.97 3.97
N ASP A 181 -8.35 17.06 3.31
CA ASP A 181 -7.74 17.55 2.06
C ASP A 181 -6.22 17.70 2.17
N ASP A 182 -5.73 17.94 3.39
CA ASP A 182 -4.35 18.36 3.66
C ASP A 182 -3.65 17.43 4.66
N VAL A 183 -3.42 16.17 4.30
CA VAL A 183 -2.32 15.44 4.95
C VAL A 183 -1.02 15.90 4.29
N ALA A 184 -0.47 17.00 4.78
CA ALA A 184 0.87 17.43 4.44
C ALA A 184 1.84 16.29 4.78
N ILE A 185 2.42 15.69 3.74
CA ILE A 185 3.51 14.73 3.92
C ILE A 185 4.77 15.56 4.10
N GLU A 186 5.36 15.53 5.29
CA GLU A 186 6.56 16.29 5.63
C GLU A 186 7.68 15.99 4.59
N GLY A 187 8.15 17.05 3.89
CA GLY A 187 9.11 16.93 2.79
C GLY A 187 8.53 16.85 1.37
N TYR A 188 7.22 17.03 1.19
CA TYR A 188 6.55 17.11 -0.12
C TYR A 188 5.74 18.40 -0.28
N ASP A 189 5.85 19.04 -1.44
CA ASP A 189 4.84 20.01 -1.90
C ASP A 189 3.57 19.24 -2.27
N ASN A 190 2.47 19.50 -1.56
CA ASN A 190 1.19 18.85 -1.78
C ASN A 190 0.81 18.87 -3.27
N PHE A 191 0.58 17.69 -3.87
CA PHE A 191 0.20 17.55 -5.28
C PHE A 191 -1.24 18.02 -5.57
N TYR A 192 -2.00 18.40 -4.55
CA TYR A 192 -3.25 19.13 -4.70
C TYR A 192 -2.99 20.63 -4.61
N LYS A 193 -2.55 21.21 -5.73
CA LYS A 193 -2.87 22.60 -6.04
C LYS A 193 -3.80 22.60 -7.26
N ILE A 194 -5.09 22.74 -7.00
CA ILE A 194 -6.02 23.43 -7.91
C ILE A 194 -6.55 24.61 -7.11
#